data_AF-A0A934TTN4-F1
#
_entry.id   AF-A0A934TTN4-F1
#
_cell.length_a   1.000
_cell.length_b   1.000
_cell.length_c   1.000
_cell.angle_alpha   90.00
_cell.angle_beta   90.00
_cell.angle_gamma   90.00
#
_symmetry.space_group_name_H-M   'P 1'
#
loop_
_entity.id
_entity.type
_entity.pdbx_description
1 polymer ?
#
loop_
_entity_poly.entity_id
_entity_poly.type
_entity_poly.pdbx_seq_one_letter_code
_entity_poly.pdbx_strand_id
1 'polypeptide(L)'
;MIKPSISQDFPDTQPITVPMEFEASLDAPTEPMGLMDMPAYGGLELAPIEVTLYEVTGLTRKDNRVCPQPSRWLEMYRILQDQPGRDGLPPDPVVGSAWASTPPLAKRMAFHEQLEWADRNHCLTPVHEYLKTLRDVDWYVA
;
A
#
# COMPACT_ATOMS: atom_id res chain seq x y z
N MET A 1 5.10 4.52 54.18
CA MET A 1 5.59 4.20 52.81
C MET A 1 5.25 5.39 51.93
N ILE A 2 6.21 6.28 51.69
CA ILE A 2 5.99 7.60 51.06
C ILE A 2 6.42 7.49 49.59
N LYS A 3 5.49 7.73 48.66
CA LYS A 3 5.82 7.88 47.23
C LYS A 3 6.28 9.31 46.98
N PRO A 4 7.48 9.56 46.43
CA PRO A 4 7.82 10.89 45.94
C PRO A 4 7.11 11.11 44.60
N SER A 5 6.27 12.15 44.54
CA SER A 5 5.73 12.68 43.28
C SER A 5 6.76 13.65 42.73
N ILE A 6 7.42 13.29 41.64
CA ILE A 6 8.28 14.19 40.87
C ILE A 6 7.36 14.91 39.89
N SER A 7 6.96 16.14 40.23
CA SER A 7 6.48 17.10 39.23
C SER A 7 7.73 17.69 38.57
N GLN A 8 7.91 17.35 37.31
CA GLN A 8 8.98 17.92 36.48
C GLN A 8 8.35 19.11 35.73
N ASP A 9 8.53 20.31 36.27
CA ASP A 9 8.16 21.56 35.60
C ASP A 9 9.09 21.76 34.39
N PHE A 10 8.49 21.87 33.20
CA PHE A 10 9.19 22.23 31.98
C PHE A 10 9.18 23.76 31.85
N PRO A 11 10.32 24.42 31.59
CA PRO A 11 10.33 25.85 31.38
C PRO A 11 9.63 26.22 30.06
N ASP A 12 8.81 27.26 30.10
CA ASP A 12 8.17 27.85 28.91
C ASP A 12 9.23 28.29 27.89
N THR A 13 9.06 27.83 26.65
CA THR A 13 9.94 28.19 25.54
C THR A 13 9.66 29.62 25.13
N GLN A 14 10.55 30.55 25.53
CA GLN A 14 10.51 31.93 25.06
C GLN A 14 11.08 31.99 23.63
N PRO A 15 10.38 32.59 22.65
CA PRO A 15 10.92 32.77 21.32
C PRO A 15 12.11 33.74 21.36
N ILE A 16 13.27 33.26 20.91
CA ILE A 16 14.46 34.09 20.72
C ILE A 16 14.14 35.08 19.60
N THR A 17 14.07 36.37 19.92
CA THR A 17 13.89 37.42 18.90
C THR A 17 15.26 38.02 18.67
N VAL A 18 16.00 37.50 17.69
CA VAL A 18 17.22 38.15 17.21
C VAL A 18 16.77 39.30 16.30
N PRO A 19 17.09 40.57 16.61
CA PRO A 19 16.90 41.66 15.65
C PRO A 19 17.85 41.40 14.49
N MET A 20 17.30 40.83 13.42
CA MET A 20 18.00 40.64 12.15
C MET A 20 17.93 41.99 11.44
N GLU A 21 19.02 42.75 11.46
CA GLU A 21 19.15 43.94 10.61
C GLU A 21 19.11 43.48 9.16
N PHE A 22 17.99 43.75 8.50
CA PHE A 22 17.77 43.41 7.10
C PHE A 22 18.55 44.42 6.25
N GLU A 23 19.82 44.13 5.96
CA GLU A 23 20.53 44.86 4.92
C GLU A 23 19.80 44.61 3.59
N ALA A 24 19.12 45.65 3.11
CA ALA A 24 18.21 45.64 1.97
C ALA A 24 18.93 45.53 0.61
N SER A 25 19.97 44.70 0.50
CA SER A 25 20.81 44.65 -0.70
C SER A 25 21.46 43.29 -0.93
N LEU A 26 20.66 42.21 -1.02
CA LEU A 26 21.13 40.90 -1.49
C LEU A 26 20.17 40.22 -2.48
N ASP A 27 19.33 40.98 -3.17
CA ASP A 27 18.63 40.45 -4.33
C ASP A 27 19.60 40.44 -5.52
N ALA A 28 20.40 39.37 -5.60
CA ALA A 28 21.14 39.06 -6.82
C ALA A 28 20.11 38.77 -7.93
N PRO A 29 20.21 39.42 -9.12
CA PRO A 29 19.29 39.14 -10.22
C PRO A 29 19.40 37.66 -10.61
N THR A 30 18.34 36.90 -10.37
CA THR A 30 18.22 35.52 -10.81
C THR A 30 17.88 35.54 -12.30
N GLU A 31 18.91 35.55 -13.14
CA GLU A 31 18.71 35.28 -14.56
C GLU A 31 18.27 33.80 -14.70
N PRO A 32 17.13 33.52 -15.35
CA PRO A 32 16.72 32.15 -15.60
C PRO A 32 17.79 31.49 -16.46
N MET A 33 18.42 30.45 -15.92
CA MET A 33 19.34 29.61 -16.66
C MET A 33 18.62 29.14 -17.94
N GLY A 34 19.14 29.54 -19.10
CA GLY A 34 18.59 29.13 -20.38
C GLY A 34 18.50 27.61 -20.44
N LEU A 35 17.38 27.10 -20.97
CA LEU A 35 17.16 25.67 -21.17
C LEU A 35 18.27 25.14 -22.08
N MET A 36 19.30 24.53 -21.48
CA MET A 36 20.35 23.89 -22.25
C MET A 36 19.73 22.75 -23.04
N ASP A 37 20.03 22.69 -24.34
CA ASP A 37 19.72 21.55 -25.20
C ASP A 37 20.50 20.33 -24.66
N MET A 38 19.85 19.59 -23.77
CA MET A 38 20.39 18.35 -23.23
C MET A 38 20.49 17.37 -24.40
N PRO A 39 21.63 16.67 -24.58
CA PRO A 39 21.66 15.56 -25.52
C PRO A 39 20.52 14.62 -25.15
N ALA A 40 19.75 14.18 -26.15
CA ALA A 40 18.67 13.24 -25.97
C ALA A 40 19.22 12.00 -25.25
N TYR A 41 19.10 11.97 -23.93
CA TYR A 41 19.36 10.78 -23.14
C TYR A 41 18.35 9.77 -23.65
N GLY A 42 18.85 8.85 -24.46
CA GLY A 42 18.04 7.82 -25.10
C GLY A 42 17.18 7.15 -24.05
N GLY A 43 15.87 7.18 -24.29
CA GLY A 43 14.86 6.41 -23.58
C GLY A 43 15.01 6.43 -22.06
N LEU A 44 14.22 7.26 -21.40
CA LEU A 44 13.51 6.72 -20.24
C LEU A 44 12.60 5.62 -20.79
N GLU A 45 13.18 4.45 -21.06
CA GLU A 45 12.45 3.22 -21.26
C GLU A 45 11.73 3.03 -19.94
N LEU A 46 10.48 3.49 -19.90
CA LEU A 46 9.60 3.42 -18.75
C LEU A 46 9.73 2.01 -18.23
N ALA A 47 10.30 1.84 -17.03
CA ALA A 47 10.36 0.54 -16.40
C ALA A 47 8.95 -0.08 -16.50
N PRO A 48 8.84 -1.38 -16.86
CA PRO A 48 7.55 -2.02 -17.01
C PRO A 48 6.74 -1.72 -15.75
N ILE A 49 5.51 -1.23 -15.93
CA ILE A 49 4.63 -0.87 -14.82
C ILE A 49 4.35 -2.17 -14.06
N GLU A 50 5.09 -2.40 -12.98
CA GLU A 50 4.89 -3.55 -12.12
C GLU A 50 3.60 -3.32 -11.33
N VAL A 51 2.74 -4.34 -11.32
CA VAL A 51 1.53 -4.32 -10.51
C VAL A 51 1.96 -4.27 -9.05
N THR A 52 1.49 -3.25 -8.33
CA THR A 52 1.84 -3.07 -6.91
C THR A 52 0.74 -3.60 -6.00
N LEU A 53 1.10 -4.04 -4.79
CA LEU A 53 0.12 -4.44 -3.76
C LEU A 53 -0.90 -3.32 -3.48
N TYR A 54 -0.48 -2.06 -3.54
CA TYR A 54 -1.35 -0.90 -3.35
C TYR A 54 -2.46 -0.84 -4.42
N GLU A 55 -2.12 -1.06 -5.68
CA GLU A 55 -3.08 -1.07 -6.79
C GLU A 55 -4.12 -2.19 -6.62
N VAL A 56 -3.67 -3.40 -6.32
CA VAL A 56 -4.56 -4.56 -6.10
C VAL A 56 -5.45 -4.36 -4.88
N THR A 57 -4.89 -3.80 -3.80
CA THR A 57 -5.66 -3.47 -2.59
C THR A 57 -6.69 -2.38 -2.86
N GLY A 58 -6.37 -1.40 -3.70
CA GLY A 58 -7.31 -0.38 -4.15
C GLY A 58 -8.49 -0.98 -4.92
N LEU A 59 -8.22 -1.88 -5.87
CA LEU A 59 -9.24 -2.58 -6.65
C LEU A 59 -10.17 -3.42 -5.76
N THR A 60 -9.60 -4.11 -4.78
CA THR A 60 -10.34 -5.02 -3.88
C THR A 60 -11.13 -4.30 -2.79
N ARG A 61 -10.85 -3.02 -2.53
CA ARG A 61 -11.58 -2.18 -1.55
C ARG A 61 -12.61 -1.27 -2.18
N LYS A 62 -12.67 -1.20 -3.51
CA LYS A 62 -13.66 -0.43 -4.24
C LYS A 62 -15.08 -0.86 -3.83
N ASP A 63 -16.02 0.06 -3.72
CA ASP A 63 -17.44 -0.23 -3.44
C ASP A 63 -17.68 -1.05 -2.15
N ASN A 64 -16.88 -0.84 -1.10
CA ASN A 64 -16.94 -1.58 0.17
C ASN A 64 -16.77 -3.11 0.04
N ARG A 65 -16.11 -3.57 -1.04
CA ARG A 65 -15.69 -4.97 -1.18
C ARG A 65 -14.81 -5.39 0.01
N VAL A 66 -15.05 -6.61 0.48
CA VAL A 66 -14.36 -7.21 1.62
C VAL A 66 -13.39 -8.28 1.12
N CYS A 67 -13.92 -9.24 0.36
CA CYS A 67 -13.20 -10.32 -0.27
C CYS A 67 -14.05 -10.91 -1.42
N PRO A 68 -13.47 -11.74 -2.31
CA PRO A 68 -14.24 -12.51 -3.28
C PRO A 68 -15.17 -13.52 -2.60
N GLN A 69 -16.23 -13.93 -3.31
CA GLN A 69 -17.08 -15.06 -2.92
C GLN A 69 -16.25 -16.34 -2.77
N PRO A 70 -16.64 -17.30 -1.90
CA PRO A 70 -15.82 -18.48 -1.59
C PRO A 70 -15.33 -19.28 -2.79
N SER A 71 -16.18 -19.47 -3.80
CA SER A 71 -15.82 -20.19 -5.04
C SER A 71 -14.72 -19.47 -5.82
N ARG A 72 -14.82 -18.13 -5.92
CA ARG A 72 -13.85 -17.28 -6.61
C ARG A 72 -12.56 -17.12 -5.85
N TRP A 73 -12.65 -17.13 -4.53
CA TRP A 73 -11.49 -17.13 -3.65
C TRP A 73 -10.69 -18.43 -3.80
N LEU A 74 -11.35 -19.59 -3.91
CA LEU A 74 -10.68 -20.87 -4.20
C LEU A 74 -10.00 -20.88 -5.57
N GLU A 75 -10.64 -20.33 -6.59
CA GLU A 75 -10.04 -20.18 -7.93
C GLU A 75 -8.75 -19.34 -7.86
N MET A 76 -8.79 -18.20 -7.17
CA MET A 76 -7.59 -17.37 -6.94
C MET A 76 -6.49 -18.15 -6.22
N TYR A 77 -6.85 -18.89 -5.17
CA TYR A 77 -5.91 -19.68 -4.39
C TYR A 77 -5.23 -20.77 -5.24
N ARG A 78 -5.95 -21.40 -6.18
CA ARG A 78 -5.35 -22.34 -7.14
C ARG A 78 -4.34 -21.65 -8.07
N ILE A 79 -4.65 -20.43 -8.53
CA ILE A 79 -3.71 -19.64 -9.33
C ILE A 79 -2.42 -19.38 -8.53
N LEU A 80 -2.53 -19.09 -7.22
CA LEU A 80 -1.39 -18.88 -6.35
C LEU A 80 -0.58 -20.16 -6.12
N GLN A 81 -1.23 -21.31 -5.99
CA GLN A 81 -0.56 -22.61 -5.80
C GLN A 81 0.24 -23.06 -7.03
N ASP A 82 -0.20 -22.68 -8.23
CA ASP A 82 0.48 -23.04 -9.49
C ASP A 82 1.75 -22.22 -9.74
N GLN A 83 2.00 -21.18 -8.92
CA GLN A 83 3.16 -20.32 -9.06
C GLN A 83 4.35 -20.88 -8.27
N PRO A 84 5.58 -20.83 -8.82
CA PRO A 84 6.78 -21.25 -8.10
C PRO A 84 7.12 -20.23 -7.00
N GLY A 85 6.38 -20.27 -5.89
CA GLY A 85 6.64 -19.45 -4.72
C GLY A 85 7.97 -19.83 -4.09
N ARG A 86 8.74 -18.81 -3.66
CA ARG A 86 9.94 -19.01 -2.84
C ARG A 86 9.57 -19.40 -1.40
N ASP A 87 8.44 -18.92 -0.91
CA ASP A 87 8.02 -19.02 0.49
C ASP A 87 7.06 -20.20 0.78
N GLY A 88 7.03 -21.23 -0.08
CA GLY A 88 6.21 -22.42 0.11
C GLY A 88 4.77 -22.25 -0.37
N LEU A 89 3.79 -22.74 0.39
CA LEU A 89 2.36 -22.68 0.02
C LEU A 89 1.72 -21.35 0.46
N PRO A 90 0.75 -20.82 -0.31
CA PRO A 90 -0.03 -19.65 0.09
C PRO A 90 -0.88 -19.92 1.35
N PRO A 91 -1.21 -18.88 2.15
CA PRO A 91 -2.15 -19.01 3.26
C PRO A 91 -3.48 -19.61 2.81
N ASP A 92 -4.10 -20.47 3.61
CA ASP A 92 -5.35 -21.12 3.22
C ASP A 92 -6.53 -20.14 3.16
N PRO A 93 -7.36 -20.19 2.11
CA PRO A 93 -8.50 -19.30 1.98
C PRO A 93 -9.58 -19.69 2.99
N VAL A 94 -10.23 -18.70 3.59
CA VAL A 94 -11.38 -18.94 4.46
C VAL A 94 -12.57 -19.30 3.56
N VAL A 95 -12.96 -20.57 3.51
CA VAL A 95 -14.02 -21.07 2.61
C VAL A 95 -15.02 -21.95 3.34
N GLY A 96 -16.13 -22.31 2.67
CA GLY A 96 -17.14 -23.22 3.20
C GLY A 96 -17.85 -22.71 4.46
N SER A 97 -18.03 -23.58 5.45
CA SER A 97 -18.70 -23.23 6.72
C SER A 97 -17.94 -22.21 7.55
N ALA A 98 -16.61 -22.25 7.52
CA ALA A 98 -15.76 -21.25 8.18
C ALA A 98 -16.01 -19.85 7.63
N TRP A 99 -16.20 -19.71 6.32
CA TRP A 99 -16.49 -18.41 5.70
C TRP A 99 -17.83 -17.83 6.16
N ALA A 100 -18.88 -18.63 6.27
CA ALA A 100 -20.18 -18.15 6.77
C ALA A 100 -20.10 -17.67 8.23
N SER A 101 -19.21 -18.27 9.02
CA SER A 101 -19.04 -18.01 10.46
C SER A 101 -18.07 -16.86 10.75
N THR A 102 -17.25 -16.48 9.78
CA THR A 102 -16.17 -15.49 9.96
C THR A 102 -16.70 -14.07 9.75
N PRO A 103 -16.42 -13.13 10.68
CA PRO A 103 -16.85 -11.74 10.53
C PRO A 103 -16.16 -11.04 9.35
N PRO A 104 -16.78 -10.01 8.73
CA PRO A 104 -16.25 -9.33 7.55
C PRO A 104 -14.81 -8.82 7.71
N LEU A 105 -14.47 -8.26 8.88
CA LEU A 105 -13.11 -7.77 9.13
C LEU A 105 -12.06 -8.89 9.05
N ALA A 106 -12.34 -10.05 9.63
CA ALA A 106 -11.43 -11.20 9.59
C ALA A 106 -11.29 -11.76 8.17
N LYS A 107 -12.38 -11.79 7.37
CA LYS A 107 -12.31 -12.14 5.94
C LYS A 107 -11.39 -11.21 5.16
N ARG A 108 -11.49 -9.90 5.41
CA ARG A 108 -10.65 -8.89 4.76
C ARG A 108 -9.17 -9.10 5.10
N MET A 109 -8.86 -9.38 6.38
CA MET A 109 -7.48 -9.62 6.81
C MET A 109 -6.90 -10.88 6.17
N ALA A 110 -7.62 -12.00 6.19
CA ALA A 110 -7.16 -13.24 5.56
C ALA A 110 -6.95 -13.09 4.04
N PHE A 111 -7.82 -12.33 3.37
CA PHE A 111 -7.65 -12.03 1.95
C PHE A 111 -6.43 -11.14 1.70
N HIS A 112 -6.21 -10.11 2.53
CA HIS A 112 -5.04 -9.24 2.42
C HIS A 112 -3.72 -9.98 2.65
N GLU A 113 -3.68 -10.90 3.62
CA GLU A 113 -2.51 -11.74 3.89
C GLU A 113 -2.12 -12.60 2.68
N GLN A 114 -3.11 -13.11 1.92
CA GLN A 114 -2.84 -13.80 0.66
C GLN A 114 -2.30 -12.86 -0.43
N LEU A 115 -2.76 -11.62 -0.50
CA LEU A 115 -2.22 -10.63 -1.45
C LEU A 115 -0.78 -10.25 -1.09
N GLU A 116 -0.48 -10.06 0.20
CA GLU A 116 0.88 -9.84 0.70
C GLU A 116 1.80 -11.03 0.40
N TRP A 117 1.28 -12.26 0.52
CA TRP A 117 2.02 -13.45 0.10
C TRP A 117 2.30 -13.44 -1.40
N ALA A 118 1.31 -13.05 -2.23
CA ALA A 118 1.48 -12.98 -3.68
C ALA A 118 2.51 -11.93 -4.10
N ASP A 119 2.52 -10.78 -3.42
CA ASP A 119 3.49 -9.71 -3.61
C ASP A 119 4.92 -10.18 -3.28
N ARG A 120 5.12 -10.80 -2.11
CA ARG A 120 6.42 -11.37 -1.69
C ARG A 120 6.96 -12.45 -2.64
N ASN A 121 6.06 -13.22 -3.27
CA ASN A 121 6.43 -14.30 -4.19
C ASN A 121 6.45 -13.85 -5.67
N HIS A 122 6.34 -12.55 -5.95
CA HIS A 122 6.32 -11.97 -7.31
C HIS A 122 5.26 -12.59 -8.23
N CYS A 123 4.15 -13.07 -7.66
CA CYS A 123 3.03 -13.66 -8.40
C CYS A 123 1.75 -12.81 -8.29
N LEU A 124 1.90 -11.52 -7.99
CA LEU A 124 0.79 -10.59 -7.86
C LEU A 124 0.10 -10.29 -9.21
N THR A 125 0.86 -10.27 -10.31
CA THR A 125 0.35 -9.99 -11.66
C THR A 125 -0.78 -10.94 -12.11
N PRO A 126 -0.64 -12.28 -12.07
CA PRO A 126 -1.74 -13.19 -12.44
C PRO A 126 -2.95 -13.06 -11.53
N VAL A 127 -2.75 -12.75 -10.24
CA VAL A 127 -3.83 -12.49 -9.29
C VAL A 127 -4.58 -11.23 -9.68
N HIS A 128 -3.87 -10.15 -9.98
CA HIS A 128 -4.47 -8.88 -10.37
C HIS A 128 -5.31 -9.01 -11.65
N GLU A 129 -4.77 -9.68 -12.66
CA GLU A 129 -5.51 -9.95 -13.89
C GLU A 129 -6.77 -10.80 -13.63
N TYR A 130 -6.68 -11.82 -12.78
CA TYR A 130 -7.85 -12.60 -12.37
C TYR A 130 -8.89 -11.73 -11.64
N LEU A 131 -8.49 -10.91 -10.67
CA LEU A 131 -9.41 -10.05 -9.90
C LEU A 131 -10.13 -9.02 -10.78
N LYS A 132 -9.49 -8.55 -11.86
CA LYS A 132 -10.12 -7.67 -12.87
C LYS A 132 -11.25 -8.35 -13.65
N THR A 133 -11.25 -9.68 -13.74
CA THR A 133 -12.32 -10.44 -14.42
C THR A 133 -13.57 -10.63 -13.55
N LEU A 134 -13.47 -10.41 -12.24
CA LEU A 134 -14.57 -10.62 -11.31
C LEU A 134 -15.63 -9.52 -11.42
N ARG A 135 -16.89 -9.93 -11.56
CA ARG A 135 -18.04 -9.01 -11.56
C ARG A 135 -18.42 -8.64 -10.13
N ASP A 136 -19.22 -7.60 -9.95
CA ASP A 136 -19.64 -7.13 -8.62
C ASP A 136 -20.33 -8.22 -7.77
N VAL A 137 -21.09 -9.12 -8.42
CA VAL A 137 -21.76 -10.27 -7.75
C VAL A 137 -20.78 -11.34 -7.23
N ASP A 138 -19.57 -11.37 -7.78
CA ASP A 138 -18.51 -12.29 -7.41
C ASP A 138 -17.76 -11.80 -6.15
N TRP A 139 -18.12 -10.62 -5.62
CA TRP A 139 -17.57 -10.06 -4.39
C TRP A 139 -18.55 -10.17 -3.22
N TYR A 140 -17.98 -10.26 -2.03
CA TYR A 140 -18.69 -10.07 -0.78
C TYR A 140 -18.48 -8.64 -0.29
N VAL A 141 -19.58 -7.95 -0.03
CA VAL A 141 -19.64 -6.60 0.54
C VAL A 141 -20.17 -6.68 1.97
N ALA A 142 -19.67 -5.82 2.86
CA ALA A 142 -20.11 -5.72 4.25
C ALA A 142 -21.31 -4.78 4.41
#